data_AF-A0A965V863-F1
#
_entry.id   AF-A0A965V863-F1
#
_cell.length_a   1.000
_cell.length_b   1.000
_cell.length_c   1.000
_cell.angle_alpha   90.00
_cell.angle_beta   90.00
_cell.angle_gamma   90.00
#
_symmetry.space_group_name_H-M   'P 1'
#
loop_
_entity.id
_entity.type
_entity.pdbx_description
1 polymer ?
#
loop_
_entity_poly.entity_id
_entity_poly.type
_entity_poly.pdbx_seq_one_letter_code
_entity_poly.pdbx_strand_id
1 'polypeptide(L)' 'MTIDREEWKQEMLGHEEFFHKLYDHLPREFGHMRELLLSSLWRSPERWEMLTERHAEEI' A
#
# COMPACT_ATOMS: atom_id res chain seq x y z
N MET A 1 0.05 -11.82 -9.58
CA MET A 1 0.30 -11.51 -8.15
C MET A 1 -1.01 -11.04 -7.55
N THR A 2 -1.40 -11.59 -6.41
CA THR A 2 -2.66 -11.23 -5.75
C THR A 2 -2.34 -10.60 -4.41
N ILE A 3 -2.87 -9.41 -4.17
CA ILE A 3 -2.62 -8.61 -2.98
C ILE A 3 -3.93 -8.54 -2.20
N ASP A 4 -3.88 -8.92 -0.93
CA ASP A 4 -5.02 -8.79 -0.02
C ASP A 4 -5.01 -7.41 0.66
N ARG A 5 -6.16 -6.75 0.68
CA ARG A 5 -6.30 -5.41 1.27
C ARG A 5 -6.03 -5.41 2.77
N GLU A 6 -6.45 -6.45 3.49
CA GLU A 6 -6.30 -6.53 4.94
C GLU A 6 -4.84 -6.76 5.32
N GLU A 7 -4.13 -7.59 4.56
CA GLU A 7 -2.67 -7.75 4.69
C GLU A 7 -1.94 -6.43 4.48
N TRP A 8 -2.33 -5.64 3.47
CA TRP A 8 -1.77 -4.32 3.22
C TRP A 8 -2.05 -3.29 4.32
N LYS A 9 -3.20 -3.36 4.99
CA LYS A 9 -3.46 -2.51 6.16
C LYS A 9 -2.49 -2.83 7.30
N GLN A 10 -2.17 -4.12 7.51
CA GLN A 10 -1.20 -4.53 8.53
C GLN A 10 0.20 -3.98 8.21
N GLU A 11 0.62 -4.03 6.95
CA GLU A 11 1.90 -3.45 6.51
C GLU A 11 1.95 -1.92 6.72
N MET A 12 0.85 -1.21 6.47
CA MET A 12 0.77 0.24 6.73
C MET A 12 0.93 0.58 8.23
N LEU A 13 0.49 -0.29 9.13
CA LEU A 13 0.75 -0.13 10.57
C LEU A 13 2.23 -0.31 10.91
N GLY A 14 2.92 -1.24 10.23
CA GLY A 14 4.38 -1.41 10.37
C GLY A 14 5.19 -0.18 9.91
N HIS A 15 4.69 0.57 8.92
CA HIS A 15 5.31 1.84 8.52
C HIS A 15 5.27 2.90 9.63
N GLU A 16 4.24 2.92 10.47
CA GLU A 16 4.20 3.85 11.61
C GLU A 16 5.29 3.54 12.64
N GLU A 17 5.53 2.25 12.91
CA GLU A 17 6.61 1.82 13.80
C GLU A 17 7.98 2.23 13.24
N PHE A 18 8.19 2.07 11.93
CA PHE A 18 9.43 2.47 11.28
C PHE A 18 9.62 3.99 11.28
N PHE A 19 8.56 4.76 11.02
CA PHE A 19 8.59 6.22 11.08
C PHE A 19 8.91 6.72 12.49
N HIS A 20 8.39 6.05 13.51
CA HIS A 20 8.72 6.34 14.90
C HIS A 20 10.21 6.11 15.20
N LYS A 21 10.81 5.04 14.64
CA LYS A 21 12.26 4.76 14.79
C LYS A 21 13.15 5.77 14.06
N LEU A 22 12.71 6.30 12.92
CA LEU A 22 13.44 7.29 12.14
C LEU A 22 13.41 8.69 12.75
N TYR A 23 12.35 9.03 13.49
CA TYR A 23 12.19 10.30 14.22
C TYR A 23 12.62 11.51 13.37
N ASP A 24 13.69 12.22 13.76
CA ASP A 24 14.19 13.43 13.10
C ASP A 24 14.74 13.20 11.68
N HIS A 25 15.02 11.94 11.30
CA HIS A 25 15.52 11.59 9.99
C HIS A 25 14.42 11.33 8.95
N LEU A 26 13.15 11.35 9.36
CA LEU A 26 12.04 11.13 8.43
C LEU A 26 11.80 12.41 7.60
N PRO A 27 11.93 12.35 6.25
CA PRO A 27 11.57 13.48 5.42
C PRO A 27 10.07 13.78 5.52
N ARG A 28 9.69 15.07 5.52
CA ARG A 28 8.31 15.52 5.77
C ARG A 28 7.31 15.02 4.72
N GLU A 29 7.79 14.64 3.55
CA GLU A 29 7.02 14.13 2.43
C GLU A 29 6.46 12.73 2.72
N PHE A 30 7.15 11.91 3.54
CA PHE A 30 6.74 10.53 3.81
C PHE A 30 5.42 10.42 4.58
N GLY A 31 5.10 11.40 5.43
CA GLY A 31 3.78 11.49 6.07
C GLY A 31 2.67 11.63 5.03
N HIS A 32 2.83 12.55 4.09
CA HIS A 32 1.87 12.82 3.01
C HIS A 32 1.75 11.62 2.05
N MET A 33 2.86 10.98 1.72
CA MET A 33 2.86 9.76 0.88
C MET A 33 2.09 8.63 1.55
N ARG A 34 2.23 8.43 2.86
CA ARG A 34 1.45 7.43 3.62
C ARG A 34 -0.05 7.74 3.56
N GLU A 35 -0.46 9.00 3.72
CA GLU A 35 -1.87 9.39 3.61
C GLU A 35 -2.45 9.15 2.22
N LEU A 36 -1.66 9.42 1.16
CA LEU A 36 -2.05 9.13 -0.21
C LEU A 36 -2.20 7.61 -0.46
N LEU A 37 -1.26 6.81 0.06
CA LEU A 37 -1.32 5.36 -0.01
C LEU A 37 -2.54 4.82 0.72
N LEU A 38 -2.81 5.29 1.94
CA LEU A 38 -4.01 4.93 2.70
C LEU A 38 -5.27 5.27 1.91
N SER A 39 -5.35 6.48 1.36
CA SER A 39 -6.47 6.95 0.54
C SER A 39 -6.66 6.11 -0.72
N SER A 40 -5.58 5.60 -1.32
CA SER A 40 -5.66 4.66 -2.43
C SER A 40 -6.20 3.31 -1.98
N LEU A 41 -5.73 2.79 -0.84
CA LEU A 41 -6.15 1.50 -0.28
C LEU A 41 -7.64 1.46 0.08
N TRP A 42 -8.19 2.56 0.60
CA TRP A 42 -9.63 2.68 0.87
C TRP A 42 -10.50 2.62 -0.39
N ARG A 43 -9.94 3.00 -1.54
CA ARG A 43 -10.62 2.95 -2.84
C ARG A 43 -10.37 1.64 -3.60
N SER A 44 -9.45 0.81 -3.11
CA SER A 44 -9.09 -0.46 -3.74
C SER A 44 -10.07 -1.58 -3.40
N PRO A 45 -10.27 -2.54 -4.32
CA PRO A 45 -11.05 -3.75 -4.04
C PRO A 45 -10.42 -4.61 -2.94
N GLU A 46 -11.19 -5.53 -2.36
CA GLU A 46 -10.70 -6.40 -1.26
C GLU A 46 -9.52 -7.27 -1.67
N ARG A 47 -9.53 -7.74 -2.92
CA ARG A 47 -8.47 -8.54 -3.52
C ARG A 47 -8.02 -7.87 -4.79
N TRP A 48 -6.74 -7.52 -4.87
CA TRP A 48 -6.15 -6.89 -6.04
C TRP A 48 -5.36 -7.92 -6.83
N GLU A 49 -5.76 -8.17 -8.06
CA GLU A 49 -5.12 -9.15 -8.92
C GLU A 49 -4.38 -8.42 -10.04
N MET A 50 -3.08 -8.65 -10.15
CA MET A 50 -2.35 -8.28 -11.35
C MET A 50 -2.76 -9.21 -12.48
N LEU A 51 -3.46 -8.67 -13.46
CA LEU A 51 -3.66 -9.33 -14.75
C LEU A 51 -2.28 -9.63 -15.34
N THR A 52 -1.98 -10.92 -15.47
CA THR A 52 -0.81 -11.36 -16.23
C THR A 52 -1.08 -11.09 -17.70
N GLU A 53 -0.06 -10.68 -18.46
CA GLU A 53 -0.18 -10.33 -19.89
C GLU A 53 -0.87 -11.45 -20.72
N ARG A 54 -0.72 -12.72 -20.33
CA ARG A 54 -1.41 -13.86 -20.95
C ARG A 54 -2.93 -13.92 -20.76
N HIS A 55 -3.48 -13.30 -19.71
CA HIS A 55 -4.93 -13.21 -19.49
C HIS A 55 -5.56 -12.00 -20.20
N ALA A 56 -4.75 -11.06 -20.71
CA ALA A 56 -5.25 -9.89 -21.44
C ALA A 56 -5.67 -10.23 -22.89
N GLU A 57 -5.21 -11.36 -23.43
CA GLU A 57 -5.56 -11.82 -24.79
C GLU A 57 -6.87 -12.63 -24.84
N GLU A 58 -7.46 -12.96 -23.69
CA GLU A 58 -8.69 -13.78 -23.60
C GLU A 58 -9.96 -12.98 -23.25
N ILE A 59 -9.90 -11.64 -23.19
CA ILE A 59 -11.05 -10.74 -22.91
C ILE A 59 -11.49 -9.98 -24.15
#